data_AF-A0A1Q4BRB3-F1
#
_entry.id   AF-A0A1Q4BRB3-F1
#
_cell.length_a   1.000
_cell.length_b   1.000
_cell.length_c   1.000
_cell.angle_alpha   90.00
_cell.angle_beta   90.00
_cell.angle_gamma   90.00
#
_symmetry.space_group_name_H-M   'P 1'
#
loop_
_entity.id
_entity.type
_entity.pdbx_description
1 polymer ?
#
loop_
_entity_poly.entity_id
_entity_poly.type
_entity_poly.pdbx_seq_one_letter_code
_entity_poly.pdbx_strand_id
1 'polypeptide(L)'
;MADDNAGKAAVDPRSFRQALGQFPTGVAVVTAAHGGRVIGMTANSFSSVSLDPPLVLWSVAKSSPNHDAFVAADAFAVHFLGADHRDLALRFGSRGIDKFAGLIYVTGRTGAPLLEGLAPIFECKAWARYPGGDHTILVGEVVHMTERTHDPLLFHSGELRRIDAPTVPRRAPQLASHSFARNYLAYLLARASFIVSNQFHGKLGDWDLSVPEWRVLACLIDAEGLSVGELAAMALMKQPRLTKVLDRMERDGLLQRRATPNDRRRVTLHLTPKGRARVEPVLLAAKAHEAELLKQFSDEERATIKYALDLLIDRQTQSG
;
A
#
# COMPACT_ATOMS: atom_id res chain seq x y z
N MET A 1 7.66 -43.57 38.44
CA MET A 1 6.92 -42.49 37.78
C MET A 1 7.85 -41.93 36.73
N ALA A 2 7.61 -42.36 35.49
CA ALA A 2 8.48 -42.03 34.36
C ALA A 2 8.27 -40.59 33.92
N ASP A 3 9.39 -40.02 33.54
CA ASP A 3 9.68 -38.69 33.02
C ASP A 3 8.78 -38.35 31.80
N ASP A 4 7.84 -37.43 31.97
CA ASP A 4 6.87 -37.02 30.93
C ASP A 4 7.31 -35.71 30.24
N ASN A 5 8.62 -35.56 30.03
CA ASN A 5 9.20 -34.43 29.30
C ASN A 5 9.52 -34.82 27.86
N ALA A 6 8.52 -35.34 27.15
CA ALA A 6 8.58 -35.59 25.72
C ALA A 6 8.49 -34.27 24.94
N GLY A 7 9.64 -33.66 24.67
CA GLY A 7 9.96 -33.00 23.40
C GLY A 7 8.92 -32.07 22.77
N LYS A 8 8.50 -30.99 23.46
CA LYS A 8 7.96 -29.83 22.73
C LYS A 8 9.12 -29.16 21.99
N ALA A 9 9.21 -29.36 20.68
CA ALA A 9 10.08 -28.55 19.84
C ALA A 9 9.73 -27.07 20.10
N ALA A 10 10.67 -26.33 20.68
CA ALA A 10 10.46 -24.93 21.01
C ALA A 10 10.15 -24.16 19.71
N VAL A 11 9.00 -23.50 19.67
CA VAL A 11 8.62 -22.67 18.54
C VAL A 11 9.59 -21.50 18.47
N ASP A 12 10.33 -21.36 17.36
CA ASP A 12 11.23 -20.22 17.16
C ASP A 12 10.42 -18.91 17.10
N PRO A 13 10.72 -17.90 17.96
CA PRO A 13 9.95 -16.66 18.00
C PRO A 13 9.96 -15.84 16.70
N ARG A 14 11.02 -15.96 15.88
CA ARG A 14 11.08 -15.23 14.60
C ARG A 14 10.16 -15.90 13.58
N SER A 15 10.24 -17.23 13.44
CA SER A 15 9.34 -18.01 12.58
C SER A 15 7.88 -17.85 12.98
N PHE A 16 7.59 -17.85 14.29
CA PHE A 16 6.22 -17.60 14.78
C PHE A 16 5.71 -16.21 14.40
N ARG A 17 6.51 -15.16 14.62
CA ARG A 17 6.14 -13.78 14.23
C ARG A 17 5.96 -13.65 12.72
N GLN A 18 6.81 -14.30 11.92
CA GLN A 18 6.70 -14.30 10.47
C GLN A 18 5.42 -14.98 9.99
N ALA A 19 5.07 -16.12 10.59
CA ALA A 19 3.83 -16.84 10.30
C ALA A 19 2.59 -16.03 10.67
N LEU A 20 2.56 -15.40 11.86
CA LEU A 20 1.48 -14.50 12.26
C LEU A 20 1.33 -13.30 11.32
N GLY A 21 2.45 -12.80 10.78
CA GLY A 21 2.47 -11.72 9.80
C GLY A 21 1.74 -12.04 8.49
N GLN A 22 1.45 -13.30 8.18
CA GLN A 22 0.70 -13.71 7.00
C GLN A 22 -0.82 -13.51 7.14
N PHE A 23 -1.33 -13.27 8.35
CA PHE A 23 -2.73 -12.91 8.55
C PHE A 23 -2.87 -11.38 8.50
N PRO A 24 -3.38 -10.79 7.40
CA PRO A 24 -3.49 -9.35 7.28
C PRO A 24 -4.51 -8.82 8.28
N THR A 25 -4.22 -7.66 8.85
CA THR A 25 -5.13 -6.97 9.77
C THR A 25 -5.36 -5.54 9.32
N GLY A 26 -6.48 -4.95 9.75
CA GLY A 26 -6.58 -3.50 9.81
C GLY A 26 -5.57 -2.92 10.82
N VAL A 27 -5.41 -1.60 10.78
CA VAL A 27 -4.61 -0.85 11.76
C VAL A 27 -5.52 0.09 12.53
N ALA A 28 -5.37 0.11 13.85
CA ALA A 28 -6.08 1.03 14.72
C ALA A 28 -5.12 1.87 15.56
N VAL A 29 -5.57 3.05 15.99
CA VAL A 29 -5.00 3.77 17.12
C VAL A 29 -5.94 3.64 18.30
N VAL A 30 -5.43 3.10 19.40
CA VAL A 30 -6.15 3.03 20.66
C VAL A 30 -5.70 4.17 21.55
N THR A 31 -6.64 4.92 22.11
CA THR A 31 -6.38 6.04 23.04
C THR A 31 -7.11 5.82 24.36
N ALA A 32 -6.54 6.36 25.44
CA ALA A 32 -7.17 6.38 26.75
C ALA A 32 -6.68 7.60 27.54
N ALA A 33 -7.39 7.90 28.64
CA ALA A 33 -6.94 8.87 29.63
C ALA A 33 -6.80 8.17 30.98
N HIS A 34 -5.67 8.36 31.66
CA HIS A 34 -5.44 7.82 33.00
C HIS A 34 -4.49 8.74 33.79
N GLY A 35 -4.84 9.05 35.04
CA GLY A 35 -4.02 9.91 35.91
C GLY A 35 -3.74 11.30 35.32
N GLY A 36 -4.73 11.89 34.63
CA GLY A 36 -4.58 13.19 33.96
C GLY A 36 -3.73 13.18 32.68
N ARG A 37 -3.22 12.01 32.27
CA ARG A 37 -2.42 11.85 31.05
C ARG A 37 -3.25 11.23 29.93
N VAL A 38 -3.11 11.80 28.74
CA VAL A 38 -3.63 11.23 27.51
C VAL A 38 -2.58 10.30 26.90
N ILE A 39 -2.97 9.07 26.63
CA ILE A 39 -2.10 8.03 26.07
C ILE A 39 -2.69 7.46 24.80
N GLY A 40 -1.81 6.97 23.92
CA GLY A 40 -2.23 6.33 22.69
C GLY A 40 -1.18 5.38 22.14
N MET A 41 -1.64 4.38 21.41
CA MET A 41 -0.77 3.46 20.68
C MET A 41 -1.42 2.90 19.43
N THR A 42 -0.59 2.64 18.43
CA THR A 42 -1.00 1.85 17.27
C THR A 42 -1.13 0.39 17.69
N ALA A 43 -2.23 -0.24 17.29
CA ALA A 43 -2.49 -1.65 17.52
C ALA A 43 -3.04 -2.28 16.24
N ASN A 44 -2.62 -3.51 15.98
CA ASN A 44 -3.15 -4.33 14.89
C ASN A 44 -3.70 -5.68 15.42
N SER A 45 -3.71 -5.87 16.74
CA SER A 45 -4.25 -7.06 17.42
C SER A 45 -5.75 -6.94 17.74
N PHE A 46 -6.45 -5.99 17.11
CA PHE A 46 -7.87 -5.74 17.37
C PHE A 46 -8.73 -6.88 16.83
N SER A 47 -9.81 -7.23 17.54
CA SER A 47 -10.85 -8.13 17.04
C SER A 47 -12.21 -7.84 17.67
N SER A 48 -13.28 -8.14 16.94
CA SER A 48 -14.65 -8.17 17.49
C SER A 48 -14.88 -9.48 18.25
N VAL A 49 -15.60 -9.42 19.37
CA VAL A 49 -15.81 -10.58 20.27
C VAL A 49 -17.26 -10.99 20.36
N SER A 50 -18.18 -10.02 20.56
CA SER A 50 -19.60 -10.28 20.78
C SER A 50 -20.44 -9.15 20.19
N LEU A 51 -21.67 -9.48 19.79
CA LEU A 51 -22.67 -8.51 19.35
C LEU A 51 -23.62 -8.10 20.50
N ASP A 52 -23.92 -9.00 21.43
CA ASP A 52 -24.76 -8.73 22.60
C ASP A 52 -24.20 -9.41 23.87
N PRO A 53 -23.61 -8.65 24.81
CA PRO A 53 -23.29 -7.22 24.69
C PRO A 53 -22.23 -6.97 23.59
N PRO A 54 -22.13 -5.74 23.04
CA PRO A 54 -21.19 -5.41 21.97
C PRO A 54 -19.76 -5.33 22.52
N LEU A 55 -18.97 -6.40 22.34
CA LEU A 55 -17.62 -6.51 22.89
C LEU A 55 -16.56 -6.54 21.78
N VAL A 56 -15.46 -5.85 22.04
CA VAL A 56 -14.23 -5.87 21.23
C VAL A 56 -13.02 -6.15 22.11
N LEU A 57 -11.92 -6.62 21.53
CA LEU A 57 -10.66 -6.79 22.24
C LEU A 57 -9.47 -6.26 21.47
N TRP A 58 -8.39 -6.02 22.21
CA TRP A 58 -7.05 -5.81 21.68
C TRP A 58 -6.02 -6.18 22.75
N SER A 59 -4.72 -6.23 22.41
CA SER A 59 -3.66 -6.67 23.31
C SER A 59 -2.56 -5.61 23.40
N VAL A 60 -2.17 -5.27 24.62
CA VAL A 60 -1.07 -4.35 24.90
C VAL A 60 0.14 -5.12 25.42
N ALA A 61 1.31 -4.91 24.83
CA ALA A 61 2.55 -5.54 25.28
C ALA A 61 2.90 -5.06 26.68
N LYS A 62 3.30 -5.99 27.56
CA LYS A 62 3.80 -5.66 28.92
C LYS A 62 5.05 -4.78 28.90
N SER A 63 5.81 -4.81 27.81
CA SER A 63 6.97 -3.94 27.58
C SER A 63 6.61 -2.52 27.13
N SER A 64 5.32 -2.22 26.91
CA SER A 64 4.88 -0.88 26.49
C SER A 64 5.01 0.10 27.66
N PRO A 65 5.56 1.31 27.47
CA PRO A 65 5.59 2.33 28.53
C PRO A 65 4.19 2.81 28.94
N ASN A 66 3.17 2.53 28.12
CA ASN A 66 1.77 2.84 28.42
C ASN A 66 0.98 1.63 28.95
N HIS A 67 1.62 0.48 29.19
CA HIS A 67 0.93 -0.76 29.59
C HIS A 67 0.05 -0.55 30.82
N ASP A 68 0.63 -0.14 31.95
CA ASP A 68 -0.09 -0.03 33.22
C ASP A 68 -1.21 1.01 33.15
N ALA A 69 -0.97 2.11 32.42
CA ALA A 69 -1.96 3.16 32.24
C ALA A 69 -3.16 2.70 31.37
N PHE A 70 -2.93 1.85 30.36
CA PHE A 70 -4.05 1.23 29.61
C PHE A 70 -4.79 0.18 30.44
N VAL A 71 -4.07 -0.63 31.22
CA VAL A 71 -4.70 -1.65 32.09
C VAL A 71 -5.57 -1.01 33.17
N ALA A 72 -5.12 0.11 33.74
CA ALA A 72 -5.81 0.85 34.78
C ALA A 72 -6.86 1.85 34.27
N ALA A 73 -6.94 2.11 32.96
CA ALA A 73 -7.97 2.98 32.40
C ALA A 73 -9.35 2.31 32.47
N ASP A 74 -10.37 3.09 32.81
CA ASP A 74 -11.78 2.65 32.83
C ASP A 74 -12.45 2.69 31.45
N ALA A 75 -11.83 3.40 30.51
CA ALA A 75 -12.32 3.54 29.14
C ALA A 75 -11.17 3.75 28.14
N PHE A 76 -11.43 3.37 26.90
CA PHE A 76 -10.54 3.61 25.77
C PHE A 76 -11.35 3.80 24.48
N ALA A 77 -10.76 4.47 23.49
CA ALA A 77 -11.35 4.62 22.17
C ALA A 77 -10.47 3.94 21.12
N VAL A 78 -11.10 3.23 20.18
CA VAL A 78 -10.43 2.54 19.07
C VAL A 78 -10.75 3.27 17.77
N HIS A 79 -9.73 3.81 17.12
CA HIS A 79 -9.84 4.54 15.87
C HIS A 79 -9.33 3.66 14.74
N PHE A 80 -10.18 3.24 13.82
CA PHE A 80 -9.69 2.52 12.64
C PHE A 80 -9.03 3.50 11.68
N LEU A 81 -7.83 3.15 11.23
CA LEU A 81 -7.05 3.99 10.35
C LEU A 81 -7.41 3.74 8.89
N GLY A 82 -7.47 4.83 8.13
CA GLY A 82 -7.58 4.81 6.69
C GLY A 82 -6.25 4.75 6.00
N ALA A 83 -6.28 4.35 4.75
CA ALA A 83 -5.11 4.22 3.89
C ALA A 83 -4.23 5.47 3.84
N ASP A 84 -4.81 6.66 4.04
CA ASP A 84 -4.12 7.95 4.06
C ASP A 84 -3.57 8.33 5.46
N HIS A 85 -3.84 7.53 6.50
CA HIS A 85 -3.40 7.77 7.88
C HIS A 85 -2.09 7.02 8.23
N ARG A 86 -1.24 6.75 7.25
CA ARG A 86 0.03 6.04 7.43
C ARG A 86 0.95 6.74 8.46
N ASP A 87 1.06 8.06 8.37
CA ASP A 87 1.91 8.84 9.27
C ASP A 87 1.40 8.80 10.71
N LEU A 88 0.08 8.77 10.89
CA LEU A 88 -0.55 8.61 12.20
C LEU A 88 -0.24 7.24 12.81
N ALA A 89 -0.34 6.17 12.01
CA ALA A 89 0.02 4.81 12.43
C ALA A 89 1.48 4.73 12.91
N LEU A 90 2.42 5.32 12.16
CA LEU A 90 3.84 5.34 12.53
C LEU A 90 4.09 6.19 13.78
N ARG A 91 3.44 7.34 13.88
CA ARG A 91 3.53 8.24 15.04
C ARG A 91 3.10 7.53 16.32
N PHE A 92 1.91 6.92 16.32
CA PHE A 92 1.41 6.21 17.50
C PHE A 92 2.11 4.87 17.76
N GLY A 93 2.86 4.32 16.80
CA GLY A 93 3.71 3.15 16.95
C GLY A 93 5.12 3.46 17.47
N SER A 94 5.55 4.72 17.40
CA SER A 94 6.91 5.15 17.79
C SER A 94 7.07 5.25 19.31
N ARG A 95 8.33 5.18 19.77
CA ARG A 95 8.72 5.37 21.19
C ARG A 95 9.37 6.74 21.39
N GLY A 96 9.23 7.32 22.58
CA GLY A 96 9.99 8.50 23.02
C GLY A 96 9.59 9.84 22.43
N ILE A 97 8.44 9.94 21.76
CA ILE A 97 7.91 11.19 21.21
C ILE A 97 6.59 11.58 21.88
N ASP A 98 6.27 12.87 21.87
CA ASP A 98 4.90 13.32 22.17
C ASP A 98 3.97 12.96 21.00
N LYS A 99 3.20 11.90 21.19
CA LYS A 99 2.28 11.36 20.19
C LYS A 99 1.08 12.26 19.91
N PHE A 100 0.76 13.21 20.79
CA PHE A 100 -0.40 14.09 20.66
C PHE A 100 -0.04 15.53 20.25
N ALA A 101 1.23 15.93 20.32
CA ALA A 101 1.69 17.26 19.89
C ALA A 101 1.14 17.69 18.51
N GLY A 102 0.37 18.77 18.46
CA GLY A 102 -0.19 19.31 17.22
C GLY A 102 -1.33 18.48 16.60
N LEU A 103 -1.82 17.45 17.29
CA LEU A 103 -3.07 16.78 16.94
C LEU A 103 -4.23 17.45 17.68
N ILE A 104 -5.36 17.57 16.99
CA ILE A 104 -6.61 18.00 17.61
C ILE A 104 -7.33 16.74 18.09
N TYR A 105 -7.74 16.75 19.37
CA TYR A 105 -8.55 15.70 19.95
C TYR A 105 -9.55 16.29 20.94
N VAL A 106 -10.67 15.61 21.09
CA VAL A 106 -11.75 15.98 22.00
C VAL A 106 -11.98 14.87 23.02
N THR A 107 -12.58 15.20 24.15
CA THR A 107 -12.97 14.18 25.15
C THR A 107 -14.26 13.50 24.69
N GLY A 108 -14.21 12.18 24.49
CA GLY A 108 -15.37 11.37 24.10
C GLY A 108 -16.38 11.20 25.23
N ARG A 109 -17.51 10.54 24.94
CA ARG A 109 -18.58 10.24 25.90
C ARG A 109 -18.09 9.39 27.07
N THR A 110 -17.09 8.56 26.84
CA THR A 110 -16.47 7.69 27.85
C THR A 110 -15.34 8.36 28.63
N GLY A 111 -14.98 9.60 28.28
CA GLY A 111 -13.77 10.27 28.77
C GLY A 111 -12.50 9.91 27.99
N ALA A 112 -12.54 8.92 27.09
CA ALA A 112 -11.42 8.59 26.24
C ALA A 112 -11.16 9.69 25.18
N PRO A 113 -9.91 10.04 24.88
CA PRO A 113 -9.58 11.06 23.86
C PRO A 113 -9.92 10.58 22.45
N LEU A 114 -10.68 11.35 21.69
CA LEU A 114 -11.04 11.07 20.31
C LEU A 114 -10.24 11.96 19.36
N LEU A 115 -9.46 11.36 18.47
CA LEU A 115 -8.70 12.09 17.45
C LEU A 115 -9.64 12.62 16.37
N GLU A 116 -9.56 13.92 16.08
CA GLU A 116 -10.46 14.56 15.12
C GLU A 116 -10.23 14.04 13.68
N GLY A 117 -11.30 14.00 12.88
CA GLY A 117 -11.25 13.58 11.47
C GLY A 117 -11.16 12.07 11.23
N LEU A 118 -11.03 11.27 12.29
CA LEU A 118 -11.02 9.81 12.20
C LEU A 118 -12.43 9.24 12.30
N ALA A 119 -12.72 8.25 11.46
CA ALA A 119 -13.84 7.34 11.60
C ALA A 119 -13.57 6.11 10.71
N PRO A 120 -14.04 4.91 11.11
CA PRO A 120 -14.88 4.66 12.27
C PRO A 120 -14.12 4.71 13.61
N ILE A 121 -14.84 5.08 14.68
CA ILE A 121 -14.35 5.14 16.06
C ILE A 121 -15.29 4.35 16.97
N PHE A 122 -14.74 3.56 17.88
CA PHE A 122 -15.47 2.82 18.91
C PHE A 122 -15.06 3.31 20.30
N GLU A 123 -16.00 3.88 21.05
CA GLU A 123 -15.79 4.25 22.45
C GLU A 123 -16.17 3.09 23.36
N CYS A 124 -15.21 2.63 24.15
CA CYS A 124 -15.32 1.41 24.94
C CYS A 124 -15.17 1.71 26.43
N LYS A 125 -16.03 1.12 27.25
CA LYS A 125 -15.76 0.94 28.69
C LYS A 125 -14.95 -0.33 28.89
N ALA A 126 -13.98 -0.32 29.81
CA ALA A 126 -13.22 -1.50 30.13
C ALA A 126 -14.14 -2.58 30.72
N TRP A 127 -14.19 -3.74 30.06
CA TRP A 127 -15.06 -4.86 30.43
C TRP A 127 -14.29 -5.91 31.23
N ALA A 128 -13.14 -6.36 30.70
CA ALA A 128 -12.29 -7.36 31.35
C ALA A 128 -10.83 -7.22 30.92
N ARG A 129 -9.91 -7.73 31.75
CA ARG A 129 -8.48 -7.84 31.43
C ARG A 129 -8.03 -9.27 31.66
N TYR A 130 -7.30 -9.85 30.70
CA TYR A 130 -6.80 -11.23 30.80
C TYR A 130 -5.28 -11.29 30.56
N PRO A 131 -4.55 -12.18 31.26
CA PRO A 131 -3.17 -12.49 30.91
C PRO A 131 -3.09 -13.09 29.49
N GLY A 132 -2.17 -12.57 28.67
CA GLY A 132 -1.92 -13.05 27.30
C GLY A 132 -0.43 -13.29 27.06
N GLY A 133 0.24 -14.01 27.97
CA GLY A 133 1.69 -14.21 27.90
C GLY A 133 2.47 -12.92 28.15
N ASP A 134 3.20 -12.44 27.15
CA ASP A 134 3.94 -11.16 27.17
C ASP A 134 3.04 -9.93 26.90
N HIS A 135 1.74 -10.15 26.69
CA HIS A 135 0.72 -9.12 26.56
C HIS A 135 -0.35 -9.22 27.66
N THR A 136 -1.14 -8.15 27.79
CA THR A 136 -2.41 -8.15 28.49
C THR A 136 -3.52 -7.92 27.47
N ILE A 137 -4.52 -8.81 27.46
CA ILE A 137 -5.70 -8.71 26.59
C ILE A 137 -6.70 -7.81 27.28
N LEU A 138 -7.12 -6.74 26.62
CA LEU A 138 -8.13 -5.80 27.10
C LEU A 138 -9.40 -6.02 26.29
N VAL A 139 -10.49 -6.33 27.00
CA VAL A 139 -11.84 -6.43 26.43
C VAL A 139 -12.59 -5.15 26.80
N GLY A 140 -13.25 -4.55 25.82
CA GLY A 140 -14.06 -3.36 26.00
C GLY A 140 -15.49 -3.57 25.50
N GLU A 141 -16.45 -3.04 26.25
CA GLU A 141 -17.83 -2.92 25.84
C GLU A 141 -18.02 -1.62 25.06
N VAL A 142 -18.46 -1.71 23.81
CA VAL A 142 -18.70 -0.56 22.94
C VAL A 142 -20.01 0.12 23.38
N VAL A 143 -19.89 1.31 23.95
CA VAL A 143 -21.06 2.09 24.42
C VAL A 143 -21.44 3.21 23.45
N HIS A 144 -20.54 3.56 22.53
CA HIS A 144 -20.81 4.49 21.44
C HIS A 144 -19.89 4.21 20.25
N MET A 145 -20.38 4.46 19.03
CA MET A 145 -19.54 4.42 17.84
C MET A 145 -19.92 5.51 16.85
N THR A 146 -18.91 5.98 16.11
CA THR A 146 -19.07 6.79 14.91
C THR A 146 -18.78 5.90 13.71
N GLU A 147 -19.79 5.71 12.87
CA GLU A 147 -19.68 4.90 11.66
C GLU A 147 -19.19 5.74 10.48
N ARG A 148 -18.29 5.16 9.68
CA ARG A 148 -17.91 5.71 8.38
C ARG A 148 -17.33 4.59 7.53
N THR A 149 -17.74 4.52 6.28
CA THR A 149 -17.04 3.69 5.28
C THR A 149 -15.75 4.38 4.88
N HIS A 150 -14.62 3.67 4.91
CA HIS A 150 -13.34 4.21 4.48
C HIS A 150 -12.44 3.11 3.90
N ASP A 151 -11.48 3.50 3.07
CA ASP A 151 -10.43 2.60 2.60
C ASP A 151 -9.47 2.33 3.76
N PRO A 152 -9.34 1.08 4.27
CA PRO A 152 -8.58 0.82 5.47
C PRO A 152 -7.06 0.81 5.20
N LEU A 153 -6.30 1.22 6.21
CA LEU A 153 -4.88 0.92 6.28
C LEU A 153 -4.71 -0.53 6.74
N LEU A 154 -3.91 -1.30 6.00
CA LEU A 154 -3.60 -2.68 6.32
C LEU A 154 -2.20 -2.81 6.90
N PHE A 155 -2.00 -3.84 7.70
CA PHE A 155 -0.68 -4.33 8.09
C PHE A 155 -0.55 -5.81 7.71
N HIS A 156 0.48 -6.13 6.92
CA HIS A 156 0.72 -7.48 6.44
C HIS A 156 2.22 -7.69 6.23
N SER A 157 2.73 -8.82 6.73
CA SER A 157 4.13 -9.24 6.64
C SER A 157 5.15 -8.15 7.05
N GLY A 158 4.83 -7.40 8.10
CA GLY A 158 5.71 -6.35 8.65
C GLY A 158 5.59 -4.98 7.98
N GLU A 159 4.68 -4.81 7.01
CA GLU A 159 4.55 -3.58 6.24
C GLU A 159 3.13 -3.00 6.27
N LEU A 160 3.05 -1.66 6.27
CA LEU A 160 1.80 -0.93 6.06
C LEU A 160 1.43 -0.97 4.57
N ARG A 161 0.21 -1.42 4.27
CA ARG A 161 -0.31 -1.62 2.91
C ARG A 161 -1.70 -0.99 2.77
N ARG A 162 -2.18 -0.89 1.53
CA ARG A 162 -3.55 -0.50 1.20
C ARG A 162 -4.26 -1.71 0.60
N ILE A 163 -5.59 -1.74 0.67
CA ILE A 163 -6.36 -2.64 -0.18
C ILE A 163 -6.23 -2.10 -1.61
N ASP A 164 -5.43 -2.78 -2.42
CA ASP A 164 -5.54 -2.67 -3.86
C ASP A 164 -6.81 -3.44 -4.24
N ALA A 165 -7.95 -2.77 -4.14
CA ALA A 165 -9.18 -3.37 -4.65
C ALA A 165 -8.89 -3.64 -6.14
N PRO A 166 -9.07 -4.87 -6.65
CA PRO A 166 -9.29 -4.99 -8.07
C PRO A 166 -10.47 -4.06 -8.31
N THR A 167 -10.23 -2.98 -9.04
CA THR A 167 -11.31 -2.21 -9.62
C THR A 167 -12.00 -3.21 -10.52
N VAL A 168 -12.98 -3.97 -10.00
CA VAL A 168 -14.12 -4.36 -10.82
C VAL A 168 -14.57 -3.01 -11.33
N PRO A 169 -14.36 -2.68 -12.62
CA PRO A 169 -14.72 -1.36 -13.09
C PRO A 169 -16.21 -1.27 -12.78
N ARG A 170 -16.60 -0.41 -11.81
CA ARG A 170 -18.00 0.01 -11.72
C ARG A 170 -18.31 0.45 -13.13
N ARG A 171 -19.19 -0.29 -13.83
CA ARG A 171 -19.43 -0.10 -15.26
C ARG A 171 -19.72 1.38 -15.42
N ALA A 172 -18.81 2.10 -16.08
CA ALA A 172 -18.98 3.53 -16.27
C ALA A 172 -20.35 3.71 -16.95
N PRO A 173 -21.19 4.65 -16.49
CA PRO A 173 -22.49 4.88 -17.09
C PRO A 173 -22.30 5.04 -18.61
N GLN A 174 -23.21 4.46 -19.39
CA GLN A 174 -23.17 4.64 -20.84
C GLN A 174 -23.36 6.13 -21.15
N LEU A 175 -22.26 6.80 -21.51
CA LEU A 175 -22.29 8.19 -21.93
C LEU A 175 -23.03 8.29 -23.27
N ALA A 176 -23.93 9.27 -23.38
CA ALA A 176 -24.60 9.58 -24.64
C ALA A 176 -23.56 9.85 -25.75
N SER A 177 -23.92 9.54 -27.00
CA SER A 177 -23.04 9.68 -28.17
C SER A 177 -22.44 11.09 -28.32
N HIS A 178 -23.17 12.13 -27.91
CA HIS A 178 -22.76 13.53 -27.99
C HIS A 178 -21.97 14.02 -26.75
N SER A 179 -21.72 13.17 -25.75
CA SER A 179 -21.01 13.58 -24.53
C SER A 179 -19.58 14.02 -24.83
N PHE A 180 -19.16 15.16 -24.27
CA PHE A 180 -17.78 15.64 -24.36
C PHE A 180 -16.77 14.57 -23.94
N ALA A 181 -17.01 13.89 -22.81
CA ALA A 181 -16.14 12.83 -22.30
C ALA A 181 -16.13 11.56 -23.20
N ARG A 182 -17.06 11.43 -24.14
CA ARG A 182 -17.06 10.34 -25.14
C ARG A 182 -16.34 10.71 -26.43
N ASN A 183 -16.18 12.00 -26.74
CA ASN A 183 -15.67 12.45 -28.04
C ASN A 183 -14.35 13.23 -27.96
N TYR A 184 -13.99 13.77 -26.79
CA TYR A 184 -12.75 14.53 -26.63
C TYR A 184 -11.52 13.61 -26.64
N LEU A 185 -10.63 13.81 -27.62
CA LEU A 185 -9.50 12.91 -27.92
C LEU A 185 -8.61 12.63 -26.70
N ALA A 186 -8.22 13.66 -25.94
CA ALA A 186 -7.36 13.46 -24.76
C ALA A 186 -8.03 12.55 -23.70
N TYR A 187 -9.35 12.65 -23.55
CA TYR A 187 -10.09 11.79 -22.61
C TYR A 187 -10.22 10.35 -23.14
N LEU A 188 -10.44 10.19 -24.44
CA LEU A 188 -10.44 8.88 -25.10
C LEU A 188 -9.09 8.18 -24.94
N LEU A 189 -7.98 8.88 -25.19
CA LEU A 189 -6.63 8.35 -25.01
C LEU A 189 -6.34 7.97 -23.56
N ALA A 190 -6.65 8.85 -22.61
CA ALA A 190 -6.45 8.58 -21.19
C ALA A 190 -7.26 7.37 -20.72
N ARG A 191 -8.53 7.27 -21.13
CA ARG A 191 -9.42 6.17 -20.76
C ARG A 191 -9.01 4.85 -21.42
N ALA A 192 -8.65 4.87 -22.71
CA ALA A 192 -8.17 3.70 -23.43
C ALA A 192 -6.86 3.19 -22.80
N SER A 193 -5.90 4.09 -22.56
CA SER A 193 -4.65 3.77 -21.88
C SER A 193 -4.89 3.17 -20.49
N PHE A 194 -5.79 3.75 -19.70
CA PHE A 194 -6.16 3.23 -18.40
C PHE A 194 -6.73 1.81 -18.49
N ILE A 195 -7.72 1.57 -19.36
CA ILE A 195 -8.37 0.26 -19.49
C ILE A 195 -7.37 -0.81 -19.96
N VAL A 196 -6.59 -0.50 -21.01
CA VAL A 196 -5.62 -1.42 -21.61
C VAL A 196 -4.49 -1.74 -20.64
N SER A 197 -3.92 -0.71 -20.00
CA SER A 197 -2.74 -0.87 -19.15
C SER A 197 -3.07 -1.45 -17.79
N ASN A 198 -4.23 -1.10 -17.18
CA ASN A 198 -4.57 -1.52 -15.82
C ASN A 198 -4.74 -3.04 -15.70
N GLN A 199 -5.28 -3.69 -16.74
CA GLN A 199 -5.42 -5.15 -16.78
C GLN A 199 -4.07 -5.87 -16.73
N PHE A 200 -3.06 -5.36 -17.43
CA PHE A 200 -1.71 -5.94 -17.42
C PHE A 200 -0.94 -5.55 -16.16
N HIS A 201 -0.96 -4.27 -15.80
CA HIS A 201 -0.26 -3.76 -14.61
C HIS A 201 -0.70 -4.45 -13.32
N GLY A 202 -1.97 -4.84 -13.21
CA GLY A 202 -2.47 -5.62 -12.07
C GLY A 202 -1.83 -7.00 -11.89
N LYS A 203 -1.19 -7.54 -12.94
CA LYS A 203 -0.50 -8.85 -12.90
C LYS A 203 1.00 -8.73 -12.61
N LEU A 204 1.58 -7.54 -12.64
CA LEU A 204 3.04 -7.36 -12.47
C LEU A 204 3.57 -7.90 -11.14
N GLY A 205 2.71 -7.96 -10.11
CA GLY A 205 3.03 -8.58 -8.82
C GLY A 205 3.40 -10.06 -8.92
N ASP A 206 2.89 -10.80 -9.92
CA ASP A 206 3.23 -12.21 -10.16
C ASP A 206 4.72 -12.40 -10.51
N TRP A 207 5.35 -11.33 -11.02
CA TRP A 207 6.78 -11.28 -11.30
C TRP A 207 7.56 -10.42 -10.32
N ASP A 208 6.94 -10.05 -9.18
CA ASP A 208 7.56 -9.20 -8.16
C ASP A 208 8.18 -7.93 -8.80
N LEU A 209 7.37 -7.27 -9.61
CA LEU A 209 7.68 -6.00 -10.27
C LEU A 209 6.60 -4.97 -9.97
N SER A 210 7.03 -3.75 -9.69
CA SER A 210 6.14 -2.59 -9.68
C SER A 210 5.97 -2.00 -11.09
N VAL A 211 4.88 -1.25 -11.32
CA VAL A 211 4.66 -0.53 -12.61
C VAL A 211 5.83 0.37 -13.00
N PRO A 212 6.45 1.16 -12.09
CA PRO A 212 7.63 1.94 -12.44
C PRO A 212 8.83 1.10 -12.88
N GLU A 213 9.11 -0.01 -12.20
CA GLU A 213 10.21 -0.92 -12.58
C GLU A 213 9.94 -1.57 -13.94
N TRP A 214 8.70 -2.01 -14.18
CA TRP A 214 8.28 -2.53 -15.48
C TRP A 214 8.53 -1.51 -16.60
N ARG A 215 8.10 -0.25 -16.44
CA ARG A 215 8.31 0.78 -17.46
C ARG A 215 9.79 1.04 -17.73
N VAL A 216 10.63 1.07 -16.68
CA VAL A 216 12.09 1.20 -16.86
C VAL A 216 12.65 0.04 -17.67
N LEU A 217 12.31 -1.21 -17.31
CA LEU A 217 12.79 -2.40 -18.01
C LEU A 217 12.28 -2.44 -19.46
N ALA A 218 11.01 -2.13 -19.69
CA ALA A 218 10.39 -2.10 -21.01
C ALA A 218 10.96 -1.02 -21.93
N CYS A 219 11.37 0.14 -21.39
CA CYS A 219 12.06 1.16 -22.19
C CYS A 219 13.50 0.73 -22.54
N LEU A 220 14.22 0.12 -21.60
CA LEU A 220 15.65 -0.20 -21.78
C LEU A 220 15.92 -1.51 -22.51
N ILE A 221 14.92 -2.38 -22.71
CA ILE A 221 15.13 -3.67 -23.38
C ILE A 221 15.57 -3.48 -24.84
N ASP A 222 14.95 -2.52 -25.53
CA ASP A 222 15.17 -2.22 -26.95
C ASP A 222 15.94 -0.91 -27.20
N ALA A 223 16.14 -0.08 -26.16
CA ALA A 223 16.88 1.18 -26.25
C ALA A 223 17.82 1.35 -25.04
N GLU A 224 19.03 0.80 -25.12
CA GLU A 224 20.08 1.06 -24.14
C GLU A 224 20.76 2.42 -24.36
N GLY A 225 21.44 2.93 -23.33
CA GLY A 225 22.21 4.17 -23.46
C GLY A 225 21.39 5.44 -23.23
N LEU A 226 20.13 5.32 -22.76
CA LEU A 226 19.30 6.46 -22.38
C LEU A 226 19.86 7.17 -21.15
N SER A 227 19.84 8.50 -21.18
CA SER A 227 20.03 9.32 -19.99
C SER A 227 18.83 9.20 -19.05
N VAL A 228 19.01 9.64 -17.81
CA VAL A 228 17.92 9.66 -16.82
C VAL A 228 16.75 10.55 -17.29
N GLY A 229 17.04 11.65 -17.99
CA GLY A 229 16.01 12.56 -18.51
C GLY A 229 15.19 11.94 -19.64
N GLU A 230 15.85 11.33 -20.61
CA GLU A 230 15.19 10.61 -21.72
C GLU A 230 14.33 9.46 -21.20
N LEU A 231 14.87 8.67 -20.27
CA LEU A 231 14.11 7.57 -19.66
C LEU A 231 12.92 8.08 -18.84
N ALA A 232 13.04 9.23 -18.15
CA ALA A 232 11.93 9.82 -17.40
C ALA A 232 10.75 10.18 -18.32
N ALA A 233 11.05 10.75 -19.49
CA ALA A 233 10.06 11.07 -20.51
C ALA A 233 9.40 9.78 -21.05
N MET A 234 10.19 8.79 -21.46
CA MET A 234 9.68 7.54 -22.03
C MET A 234 8.88 6.70 -21.02
N ALA A 235 9.34 6.62 -19.78
CA ALA A 235 8.69 5.85 -18.72
C ALA A 235 7.53 6.61 -18.03
N LEU A 236 7.15 7.77 -18.58
CA LEU A 236 6.03 8.60 -18.13
C LEU A 236 6.10 8.92 -16.63
N MET A 237 7.26 9.38 -16.16
CA MET A 237 7.48 9.70 -14.75
C MET A 237 8.38 10.90 -14.52
N LYS A 238 8.14 11.63 -13.42
CA LYS A 238 9.01 12.75 -13.02
C LYS A 238 10.38 12.24 -12.59
N GLN A 239 11.44 12.94 -12.99
CA GLN A 239 12.83 12.56 -12.73
C GLN A 239 13.15 12.23 -11.25
N PRO A 240 12.69 12.99 -10.23
CA PRO A 240 12.98 12.65 -8.83
C PRO A 240 12.40 11.30 -8.39
N ARG A 241 11.27 10.89 -8.96
CA ARG A 241 10.68 9.56 -8.72
C ARG A 241 11.48 8.48 -9.45
N LEU A 242 11.87 8.74 -10.70
CA LEU A 242 12.68 7.82 -11.48
C LEU A 242 14.02 7.52 -10.78
N THR A 243 14.72 8.54 -10.29
CA THR A 243 16.01 8.35 -9.61
C THR A 243 15.90 7.33 -8.48
N LYS A 244 14.87 7.42 -7.63
CA LYS A 244 14.64 6.46 -6.53
C LYS A 244 14.36 5.04 -7.02
N VAL A 245 13.68 4.89 -8.15
CA VAL A 245 13.43 3.59 -8.78
C VAL A 245 14.74 3.02 -9.31
N LEU A 246 15.52 3.82 -10.04
CA LEU A 246 16.82 3.43 -10.57
C LEU A 246 17.81 3.04 -9.45
N ASP A 247 17.86 3.77 -8.35
CA ASP A 247 18.73 3.47 -7.20
C ASP A 247 18.41 2.12 -6.55
N ARG A 248 17.14 1.72 -6.57
CA ARG A 248 16.71 0.41 -6.10
C ARG A 248 17.09 -0.67 -7.11
N MET A 249 16.75 -0.47 -8.38
CA MET A 249 17.05 -1.44 -9.43
C MET A 249 18.56 -1.68 -9.62
N GLU A 250 19.38 -0.65 -9.46
CA GLU A 250 20.85 -0.77 -9.49
C GLU A 250 21.38 -1.56 -8.29
N ARG A 251 20.86 -1.29 -7.08
CA ARG A 251 21.18 -2.06 -5.86
C ARG A 251 20.79 -3.53 -6.00
N ASP A 252 19.65 -3.80 -6.64
CA ASP A 252 19.17 -5.15 -6.90
C ASP A 252 19.88 -5.80 -8.10
N GLY A 253 20.81 -5.08 -8.73
CA GLY A 253 21.64 -5.56 -9.83
C GLY A 253 20.89 -5.77 -11.14
N LEU A 254 19.75 -5.10 -11.35
CA LEU A 254 18.93 -5.19 -12.57
C LEU A 254 19.41 -4.26 -13.69
N LEU A 255 20.00 -3.13 -13.32
CA LEU A 255 20.55 -2.17 -14.27
C LEU A 255 21.85 -1.57 -13.72
N GLN A 256 22.56 -0.85 -14.58
CA GLN A 256 23.77 -0.13 -14.21
C GLN A 256 23.85 1.22 -14.92
N ARG A 257 24.44 2.19 -14.22
CA ARG A 257 24.79 3.51 -14.76
C ARG A 257 26.21 3.50 -15.32
N ARG A 258 26.36 3.90 -16.58
CA ARG A 258 27.66 4.03 -17.26
C ARG A 258 27.90 5.49 -17.66
N ALA A 259 29.06 6.02 -17.29
CA ALA A 259 29.52 7.31 -17.82
C ALA A 259 29.78 7.17 -19.33
N THR A 260 29.36 8.14 -20.14
CA THR A 260 29.66 8.09 -21.57
C THR A 260 31.14 8.36 -21.85
N PRO A 261 31.77 7.64 -22.81
CA PRO A 261 33.19 7.81 -23.11
C PRO A 261 33.58 9.25 -23.47
N ASN A 262 32.68 9.97 -24.18
CA ASN A 262 32.94 11.32 -24.70
C ASN A 262 32.45 12.46 -23.79
N ASP A 263 31.68 12.15 -22.73
CA ASP A 263 31.24 13.14 -21.75
C ASP A 263 31.03 12.47 -20.38
N ARG A 264 31.98 12.67 -19.46
CA ARG A 264 31.91 12.12 -18.10
C ARG A 264 30.76 12.69 -17.27
N ARG A 265 30.15 13.81 -17.69
CA ARG A 265 28.99 14.40 -17.02
C ARG A 265 27.68 13.74 -17.43
N ARG A 266 27.67 13.00 -18.54
CA ARG A 266 26.51 12.26 -19.03
C ARG A 266 26.57 10.80 -18.59
N VAL A 267 25.55 10.41 -17.84
CA VAL A 267 25.36 9.04 -17.34
C VAL A 267 24.22 8.39 -18.11
N THR A 268 24.46 7.18 -18.58
CA THR A 268 23.51 6.39 -19.38
C THR A 268 23.16 5.08 -18.70
N LEU A 269 21.97 4.57 -18.99
CA LEU A 269 21.39 3.42 -18.32
C LEU A 269 21.44 2.19 -19.23
N HIS A 270 21.84 1.07 -18.65
CA HIS A 270 22.03 -0.21 -19.34
C HIS A 270 21.46 -1.33 -18.48
N LEU A 271 20.79 -2.31 -19.09
CA LEU A 271 20.32 -3.47 -18.35
C LEU A 271 21.50 -4.41 -18.05
N THR A 272 21.48 -5.06 -16.90
CA THR A 272 22.39 -6.17 -16.64
C THR A 272 21.80 -7.47 -17.24
N PRO A 273 22.58 -8.56 -17.34
CA PRO A 273 22.03 -9.87 -17.68
C PRO A 273 20.88 -10.29 -16.76
N LYS A 274 20.98 -9.96 -15.46
CA LYS A 274 19.91 -10.21 -14.48
C LYS A 274 18.65 -9.40 -14.79
N GLY A 275 18.79 -8.12 -15.15
CA GLY A 275 17.65 -7.28 -15.56
C GLY A 275 16.95 -7.80 -16.80
N ARG A 276 17.71 -8.25 -17.81
CA ARG A 276 17.17 -8.86 -19.04
C ARG A 276 16.41 -10.16 -18.75
N ALA A 277 17.01 -11.06 -17.98
CA ALA A 277 16.36 -12.31 -17.57
C ALA A 277 15.09 -12.05 -16.73
N ARG A 278 15.07 -10.99 -15.92
CA ARG A 278 13.91 -10.61 -15.11
C ARG A 278 12.73 -10.11 -15.96
N VAL A 279 12.99 -9.36 -17.03
CA VAL A 279 11.93 -8.75 -17.85
C VAL A 279 11.39 -9.69 -18.94
N GLU A 280 12.20 -10.64 -19.41
CA GLU A 280 11.83 -11.56 -20.49
C GLU A 280 10.46 -12.27 -20.31
N PRO A 281 10.15 -12.95 -19.19
CA PRO A 281 8.84 -13.58 -19.01
C PRO A 281 7.69 -12.57 -18.98
N VAL A 282 7.97 -11.35 -18.53
CA VAL A 282 7.00 -10.25 -18.44
C VAL A 282 6.69 -9.69 -19.83
N LEU A 283 7.70 -9.59 -20.71
CA LEU A 283 7.53 -9.20 -22.11
C LEU A 283 6.69 -10.20 -22.89
N LEU A 284 6.90 -11.50 -22.67
CA LEU A 284 6.06 -12.54 -23.26
C LEU A 284 4.60 -12.39 -22.81
N ALA A 285 4.37 -12.17 -21.52
CA ALA A 285 3.04 -11.92 -20.99
C ALA A 285 2.42 -10.62 -21.55
N ALA A 286 3.20 -9.56 -21.71
CA ALA A 286 2.75 -8.29 -22.29
C ALA A 286 2.32 -8.45 -23.76
N LYS A 287 3.09 -9.19 -24.56
CA LYS A 287 2.76 -9.52 -25.96
C LYS A 287 1.50 -10.39 -26.05
N ALA A 288 1.36 -11.37 -25.17
CA ALA A 288 0.15 -12.20 -25.10
C ALA A 288 -1.09 -11.37 -24.71
N HIS A 289 -0.94 -10.44 -23.77
CA HIS A 289 -1.99 -9.50 -23.37
C HIS A 289 -2.40 -8.58 -24.53
N GLU A 290 -1.43 -8.03 -25.27
CA GLU A 290 -1.71 -7.26 -26.49
C GLU A 290 -2.48 -8.09 -27.52
N ALA A 291 -2.05 -9.31 -27.80
CA ALA A 291 -2.70 -10.19 -28.77
C ALA A 291 -4.15 -10.48 -28.40
N GLU A 292 -4.46 -10.74 -27.12
CA GLU A 292 -5.83 -11.00 -26.69
C GLU A 292 -6.69 -9.72 -26.75
N LEU A 293 -6.15 -8.56 -26.37
CA LEU A 293 -6.85 -7.27 -26.50
C LEU A 293 -7.22 -6.96 -27.96
N LEU A 294 -6.30 -7.24 -28.88
CA LEU A 294 -6.47 -6.93 -30.29
C LEU A 294 -7.28 -7.98 -31.06
N LYS A 295 -7.61 -9.13 -30.45
CA LYS A 295 -8.31 -10.24 -31.08
C LYS A 295 -9.65 -9.87 -31.72
N GLN A 296 -10.32 -8.85 -31.21
CA GLN A 296 -11.62 -8.37 -31.71
C GLN A 296 -11.50 -7.42 -32.92
N PHE A 297 -10.29 -7.00 -33.28
CA PHE A 297 -10.02 -6.06 -34.37
C PHE A 297 -9.45 -6.79 -35.59
N SER A 298 -9.78 -6.30 -36.79
CA SER A 298 -9.16 -6.72 -38.04
C SER A 298 -7.69 -6.26 -38.13
N ASP A 299 -6.91 -6.84 -39.03
CA ASP A 299 -5.51 -6.42 -39.22
C ASP A 299 -5.38 -4.96 -39.67
N GLU A 300 -6.32 -4.48 -40.49
CA GLU A 300 -6.39 -3.08 -40.92
C GLU A 300 -6.71 -2.13 -39.76
N GLU A 301 -7.66 -2.50 -38.89
CA GLU A 301 -7.99 -1.72 -37.69
C GLU A 301 -6.80 -1.65 -36.72
N ARG A 302 -6.11 -2.78 -36.51
CA ARG A 302 -4.90 -2.84 -35.66
C ARG A 302 -3.80 -1.93 -36.19
N ALA A 303 -3.53 -1.98 -37.49
CA ALA A 303 -2.53 -1.13 -38.14
C ALA A 303 -2.91 0.35 -38.02
N THR A 304 -4.19 0.67 -38.24
CA THR A 304 -4.71 2.05 -38.17
C THR A 304 -4.57 2.64 -36.76
N ILE A 305 -4.91 1.87 -35.72
CA ILE A 305 -4.78 2.32 -34.33
C ILE A 305 -3.32 2.66 -34.00
N LYS A 306 -2.39 1.75 -34.32
CA LYS A 306 -0.95 1.96 -34.04
C LYS A 306 -0.41 3.16 -34.81
N TYR A 307 -0.67 3.22 -36.12
CA TYR A 307 -0.24 4.34 -36.97
C TYR A 307 -0.78 5.69 -36.49
N ALA A 308 -2.06 5.79 -36.11
CA ALA A 308 -2.65 7.03 -35.64
C ALA A 308 -2.04 7.50 -34.31
N LEU A 309 -1.74 6.57 -33.40
CA LEU A 309 -1.10 6.88 -32.12
C LEU A 309 0.35 7.32 -32.31
N ASP A 310 1.12 6.61 -33.12
CA ASP A 310 2.52 6.95 -33.41
C ASP A 310 2.61 8.32 -34.08
N LEU A 311 1.78 8.57 -35.10
CA LEU A 311 1.71 9.86 -35.78
C LEU A 311 1.35 11.01 -34.82
N LEU A 312 0.46 10.76 -33.86
CA LEU A 312 0.08 11.76 -32.85
C LEU A 312 1.23 12.05 -31.90
N ILE A 313 1.94 11.03 -31.43
CA ILE A 313 3.10 11.16 -30.52
C ILE A 313 4.24 11.91 -31.22
N ASP A 314 4.64 11.45 -32.41
CA ASP A 314 5.78 12.02 -33.15
C ASP A 314 5.59 13.51 -33.42
N ARG A 315 4.42 13.92 -33.93
CA ARG A 315 4.13 15.33 -34.24
C ARG A 315 4.15 16.25 -33.02
N GLN A 316 3.78 15.74 -31.84
CA GLN A 316 3.79 16.52 -30.60
C GLN A 316 5.19 16.61 -29.98
N THR A 317 6.01 15.56 -30.15
CA THR A 317 7.39 15.56 -29.63
C THR A 317 8.38 16.35 -30.49
N GLN A 318 8.10 16.54 -31.78
CA GLN A 318 8.93 17.35 -32.69
C GLN A 318 8.60 18.86 -32.66
N SER A 319 7.49 19.25 -32.02
CA SER A 319 6.99 20.63 -31.99
C SER A 319 7.33 21.41 -30.71
N GLY A 320 8.20 20.88 -29.85
CA GLY A 320 8.66 21.50 -28.59
C GLY A 320 10.17 21.40 -28.42
#